data_AF-A0AAI8WD24-F1
#
_entry.id   AF-A0AAI8WD24-F1
#
_cell.length_a   1.000
_cell.length_b   1.000
_cell.length_c   1.000
_cell.angle_alpha   90.00
_cell.angle_beta   90.00
_cell.angle_gamma   90.00
#
_symmetry.space_group_name_H-M   'P 1'
#
loop_
_entity.id
_entity.type
_entity.pdbx_description
1 polymer ?
#
loop_
_entity_poly.entity_id
_entity_poly.type
_entity_poly.pdbx_seq_one_letter_code
_entity_poly.pdbx_strand_id
1 'polypeptide(L)'
;MDQNRYLSEFIYQLESSKVNYGDKPLGTNHIVIGTLNTDKDKIGNESKPKENSMQAMVVAELKDQYKAFDDEELMKVNGFPDSVITKNLTIAYAGTTSLKDWHTNLGEIGRSNKHSNGAFASALNYAREIEKQYPKSDGYTISTTGHSLGGAKALFVAAINGYDSVTYGAAGPGLAQALFDNHNGTLINIYDTSDVVTSGLFTGGKGMLPINSFGIDNPGWQTAGHSLDQFRVDKEGNYIDKHGQIIVYVDGNGGILLAPTLWQQTLLENEAMIKLLAVSGEHTLDEIKRLKEENEWLKVQIKEFLTLKELGKKLTASGGGLSQSEKIYLEDSQAFAVVRTAASKFDEAMSNVRVIYQNGITELEELWNDWLGRVRNYTPHLTYNEVIETLAEVNCTKWEIVDEPTQEFRDKIRQIDQMSEQFQTLADEITRKINEMVTSDKELANQLFGV
;
A
#
# COMPACT_ATOMS: atom_id res chain seq x y z
N MET A 1 0.04 -13.58 12.56
CA MET A 1 -1.00 -13.09 13.49
C MET A 1 -1.23 -11.61 13.21
N ASP A 2 -2.48 -11.16 13.20
CA ASP A 2 -2.87 -9.77 12.88
C ASP A 2 -2.64 -8.82 14.07
N GLN A 3 -1.36 -8.60 14.41
CA GLN A 3 -1.02 -7.87 15.63
C GLN A 3 -1.42 -6.38 15.55
N ASN A 4 -1.29 -5.74 14.39
CA ASN A 4 -1.54 -4.30 14.24
C ASN A 4 -3.02 -3.97 14.50
N ARG A 5 -3.95 -4.86 14.13
CA ARG A 5 -5.37 -4.71 14.46
C ARG A 5 -5.61 -4.83 15.97
N TYR A 6 -5.02 -5.84 16.61
CA TYR A 6 -5.14 -6.01 18.06
C TYR A 6 -4.52 -4.85 18.85
N LEU A 7 -3.37 -4.31 18.40
CA LEU A 7 -2.77 -3.11 18.99
C LEU A 7 -3.66 -1.87 18.80
N SER A 8 -4.23 -1.71 17.61
CA SER A 8 -5.18 -0.62 17.29
C SER A 8 -6.48 -0.70 18.09
N GLU A 9 -6.89 -1.90 18.51
CA GLU A 9 -8.02 -2.13 19.41
C GLU A 9 -7.64 -1.89 20.87
N PHE A 10 -6.49 -2.41 21.30
CA PHE A 10 -6.03 -2.37 22.68
C PHE A 10 -5.79 -0.93 23.18
N ILE A 11 -5.27 -0.04 22.31
CA ILE A 11 -4.95 1.35 22.68
C ILE A 11 -6.18 2.16 23.16
N TYR A 12 -7.40 1.83 22.73
CA TYR A 12 -8.62 2.51 23.21
C TYR A 12 -8.85 2.32 24.71
N GLN A 13 -8.24 1.31 25.33
CA GLN A 13 -8.37 1.05 26.76
C GLN A 13 -7.53 2.00 27.64
N LEU A 14 -6.59 2.76 27.04
CA LEU A 14 -5.69 3.67 27.74
C LEU A 14 -6.42 4.81 28.47
N GLU A 15 -7.51 5.33 27.88
CA GLU A 15 -8.33 6.38 28.50
C GLU A 15 -8.83 5.95 29.89
N SER A 16 -9.25 4.69 29.99
CA SER A 16 -9.72 4.04 31.21
C SER A 16 -8.61 3.51 32.13
N SER A 17 -7.34 3.83 31.84
CA SER A 17 -6.15 3.38 32.60
C SER A 17 -6.03 1.85 32.70
N LYS A 18 -6.47 1.14 31.66
CA LYS A 18 -6.38 -0.33 31.54
C LYS A 18 -5.23 -0.80 30.64
N VAL A 19 -4.38 0.13 30.20
CA VAL A 19 -3.13 -0.17 29.47
C VAL A 19 -1.99 0.42 30.28
N ASN A 20 -1.11 -0.45 30.78
CA ASN A 20 0.01 -0.11 31.65
C ASN A 20 1.32 -0.63 31.06
N TYR A 21 2.41 -0.03 31.53
CA TYR A 21 3.75 -0.54 31.25
C TYR A 21 3.91 -1.98 31.78
N GLY A 22 4.40 -2.88 30.93
CA GLY A 22 4.54 -4.30 31.24
C GLY A 22 3.36 -5.17 30.79
N ASP A 23 2.23 -4.57 30.40
CA ASP A 23 1.07 -5.34 29.92
C ASP A 23 1.38 -6.03 28.58
N LYS A 24 0.90 -7.26 28.40
CA LYS A 24 0.89 -7.95 27.10
C LYS A 24 -0.45 -7.73 26.38
N PRO A 25 -0.48 -7.01 25.23
CA PRO A 25 -1.70 -6.92 24.43
C PRO A 25 -2.13 -8.31 23.97
N LEU A 26 -3.35 -8.72 24.33
CA LEU A 26 -3.90 -10.02 23.98
C LEU A 26 -3.89 -10.24 22.45
N GLY A 27 -3.54 -11.46 22.04
CA GLY A 27 -3.43 -11.79 20.61
C GLY A 27 -2.18 -11.23 19.92
N THR A 28 -1.15 -10.86 20.70
CA THR A 28 0.14 -10.41 20.18
C THR A 28 1.32 -11.04 20.93
N ASN A 29 2.51 -11.04 20.32
CA ASN A 29 3.77 -11.40 20.98
C ASN A 29 4.54 -10.14 21.47
N HIS A 30 3.82 -9.12 21.94
CA HIS A 30 4.39 -7.83 22.30
C HIS A 30 4.20 -7.52 23.78
N ILE A 31 4.96 -6.55 24.26
CA ILE A 31 4.83 -5.97 25.60
C ILE A 31 4.81 -4.44 25.53
N VAL A 32 3.97 -3.81 26.35
CA VAL A 32 3.91 -2.35 26.46
C VAL A 32 5.14 -1.85 27.18
N ILE A 33 5.92 -1.00 26.51
CA ILE A 33 7.13 -0.36 27.05
C ILE A 33 6.99 1.15 27.24
N GLY A 34 5.84 1.71 26.85
CA GLY A 34 5.52 3.11 27.08
C GLY A 34 4.07 3.42 26.79
N THR A 35 3.51 4.38 27.52
CA THR A 35 2.18 4.93 27.30
C THR A 35 2.24 6.44 27.41
N LEU A 36 1.33 7.13 26.71
CA LEU A 36 1.20 8.57 26.80
C LEU A 36 -0.27 8.97 26.60
N ASN A 37 -0.83 9.65 27.59
CA ASN A 37 -2.09 10.36 27.47
C ASN A 37 -1.84 11.85 27.73
N THR A 38 -1.84 12.67 26.68
CA THR A 38 -1.51 14.10 26.76
C THR A 38 -2.44 14.96 27.61
N ASP A 39 -3.58 14.43 28.06
CA ASP A 39 -4.45 15.10 29.03
C ASP A 39 -3.94 14.93 30.48
N LYS A 40 -3.05 13.96 30.71
CA LYS A 40 -2.49 13.62 32.02
C LYS A 40 -0.96 13.76 32.06
N ASP A 41 -0.31 13.47 30.94
CA ASP A 41 1.12 13.27 30.82
C ASP A 41 1.79 14.37 29.98
N LYS A 42 3.09 14.57 30.22
CA LYS A 42 3.92 15.52 29.48
C LYS A 42 4.76 14.79 28.44
N ILE A 43 5.09 15.48 27.35
CA ILE A 43 5.98 14.93 26.33
C ILE A 43 7.40 15.44 26.60
N GLY A 44 8.36 14.53 26.80
CA GLY A 44 9.74 14.89 27.08
C GLY A 44 9.88 15.87 28.25
N ASN A 45 10.52 17.02 27.99
CA ASN A 45 10.79 18.05 29.00
C ASN A 45 9.74 19.18 29.06
N GLU A 46 8.54 18.97 28.51
CA GLU A 46 7.48 19.97 28.56
C GLU A 46 7.06 20.30 30.00
N SER A 47 6.67 21.55 30.25
CA SER A 47 6.37 22.02 31.61
C SER A 47 5.01 21.55 32.12
N LYS A 48 4.05 21.27 31.23
CA LYS A 48 2.70 20.78 31.55
C LYS A 48 2.14 19.90 30.43
N PRO A 49 1.13 19.05 30.72
CA PRO A 49 0.39 18.31 29.70
C PRO A 49 -0.20 19.24 28.62
N LYS A 50 -0.42 18.69 27.42
CA LYS A 50 -0.95 19.46 26.27
C LYS A 50 -2.46 19.58 26.29
N GLU A 51 -3.15 18.66 26.94
CA GLU A 51 -4.62 18.62 27.04
C GLU A 51 -5.28 18.63 25.65
N ASN A 52 -4.72 17.84 24.71
CA ASN A 52 -5.18 17.75 23.33
C ASN A 52 -5.68 16.34 22.96
N SER A 53 -5.91 15.50 23.97
CA SER A 53 -6.49 14.16 23.85
C SER A 53 -5.73 13.20 22.93
N MET A 54 -4.44 13.48 22.65
CA MET A 54 -3.56 12.52 22.01
C MET A 54 -3.22 11.40 23.00
N GLN A 55 -3.52 10.18 22.57
CA GLN A 55 -3.24 8.94 23.28
C GLN A 55 -2.40 8.03 22.40
N ALA A 56 -1.34 7.46 22.99
CA ALA A 56 -0.43 6.53 22.33
C ALA A 56 0.09 5.47 23.29
N MET A 57 0.44 4.31 22.75
CA MET A 57 1.29 3.32 23.43
C MET A 57 2.42 2.90 22.51
N VAL A 58 3.53 2.50 23.12
CA VAL A 58 4.64 1.85 22.44
C VAL A 58 4.73 0.43 22.93
N VAL A 59 4.76 -0.50 21.98
CA VAL A 59 5.00 -1.90 22.25
C VAL A 59 6.27 -2.35 21.56
N ALA A 60 6.93 -3.36 22.13
CA ALA A 60 8.07 -4.02 21.52
C ALA A 60 7.80 -5.52 21.40
N GLU A 61 8.25 -6.12 20.31
CA GLU A 61 8.14 -7.55 20.10
C GLU A 61 9.02 -8.31 21.10
N LEU A 62 8.52 -9.41 21.66
CA LEU A 62 9.29 -10.29 22.57
C LEU A 62 10.23 -11.20 21.79
N LYS A 63 11.43 -11.44 22.32
CA LYS A 63 12.31 -12.51 21.80
C LYS A 63 11.63 -13.87 22.00
N ASP A 64 11.88 -14.81 21.10
CA ASP A 64 11.16 -16.10 21.05
C ASP A 64 11.11 -16.84 22.39
N GLN A 65 12.24 -16.87 23.12
CA GLN A 65 12.36 -17.53 24.42
C GLN A 65 11.44 -16.96 25.53
N TYR A 66 10.92 -15.75 25.35
CA TYR A 66 10.07 -15.05 26.32
C TYR A 66 8.60 -14.98 25.89
N LYS A 67 8.23 -15.43 24.68
CA LYS A 67 6.85 -15.33 24.17
C LYS A 67 5.84 -16.08 25.05
N ALA A 68 6.28 -17.19 25.68
CA ALA A 68 5.46 -18.02 26.56
C ALA A 68 5.32 -17.48 27.99
N PHE A 69 6.11 -16.50 28.39
CA PHE A 69 6.11 -15.96 29.76
C PHE A 69 4.88 -15.08 29.96
N ASP A 70 4.29 -15.09 31.15
CA ASP A 70 3.26 -14.12 31.52
C ASP A 70 3.85 -12.74 31.92
N ASP A 71 2.98 -11.76 32.12
CA ASP A 71 3.34 -10.37 32.40
C ASP A 71 4.21 -10.27 33.68
N GLU A 72 3.89 -11.04 34.73
CA GLU A 72 4.66 -11.03 35.97
C GLU A 72 6.03 -11.69 35.83
N GLU A 73 6.11 -12.79 35.09
CA GLU A 73 7.35 -13.49 34.80
C GLU A 73 8.32 -12.62 34.02
N LEU A 74 7.83 -11.90 32.99
CA LEU A 74 8.63 -10.97 32.19
C LEU A 74 9.23 -9.86 33.05
N MET A 75 8.41 -9.23 33.91
CA MET A 75 8.86 -8.13 34.76
C MET A 75 9.91 -8.56 35.81
N LYS A 76 10.01 -9.86 36.12
CA LYS A 76 11.03 -10.41 37.04
C LYS A 76 12.36 -10.68 36.33
N VAL A 77 12.43 -10.63 35.00
CA VAL A 77 13.67 -10.84 34.25
C VAL A 77 14.63 -9.68 34.48
N ASN A 78 15.88 -9.99 34.84
CA ASN A 78 16.90 -8.96 35.04
C ASN A 78 17.14 -8.16 33.75
N GLY A 79 17.18 -6.82 33.87
CA GLY A 79 17.32 -5.92 32.72
C GLY A 79 16.05 -5.72 31.90
N PHE A 80 14.87 -6.04 32.45
CA PHE A 80 13.59 -5.71 31.85
C PHE A 80 13.47 -4.18 31.60
N PRO A 81 12.95 -3.73 30.44
CA PRO A 81 12.38 -4.52 29.35
C PRO A 81 13.42 -4.93 28.29
N ASP A 82 14.57 -4.25 28.22
CA ASP A 82 15.56 -4.37 27.14
C ASP A 82 16.12 -5.80 26.98
N SER A 83 16.15 -6.58 28.07
CA SER A 83 16.62 -7.96 28.04
C SER A 83 15.64 -8.92 27.34
N VAL A 84 14.34 -8.61 27.32
CA VAL A 84 13.29 -9.51 26.80
C VAL A 84 12.75 -9.14 25.42
N ILE A 85 12.99 -7.91 24.96
CA ILE A 85 12.45 -7.40 23.69
C ILE A 85 13.43 -7.55 22.51
N THR A 86 12.89 -7.72 21.32
CA THR A 86 13.63 -7.49 20.07
C THR A 86 13.78 -5.99 19.83
N LYS A 87 14.47 -5.61 18.75
CA LYS A 87 14.63 -4.22 18.35
C LYS A 87 13.49 -3.71 17.44
N ASN A 88 12.35 -4.39 17.43
CA ASN A 88 11.18 -4.04 16.63
C ASN A 88 10.11 -3.40 17.51
N LEU A 89 9.82 -2.11 17.29
CA LEU A 89 8.87 -1.33 18.05
C LEU A 89 7.67 -0.94 17.18
N THR A 90 6.50 -0.85 17.79
CA THR A 90 5.29 -0.32 17.15
C THR A 90 4.63 0.71 18.06
N ILE A 91 4.37 1.90 17.52
CA ILE A 91 3.61 2.95 18.19
C ILE A 91 2.16 2.90 17.72
N ALA A 92 1.24 2.58 18.62
CA ALA A 92 -0.19 2.58 18.34
C ALA A 92 -0.83 3.87 18.86
N TYR A 93 -1.64 4.53 18.03
CA TYR A 93 -2.37 5.74 18.39
C TYR A 93 -3.86 5.47 18.49
N ALA A 94 -4.51 5.97 19.55
CA ALA A 94 -5.97 5.87 19.68
C ALA A 94 -6.67 6.79 18.68
N GLY A 95 -7.82 6.36 18.16
CA GLY A 95 -8.76 7.24 17.47
C GLY A 95 -9.67 8.00 18.44
N THR A 96 -10.76 8.54 17.92
CA THR A 96 -11.85 9.09 18.74
C THR A 96 -13.00 8.10 18.72
N THR A 97 -13.66 7.91 19.87
CA THR A 97 -14.69 6.88 20.06
C THR A 97 -16.06 7.23 19.46
N SER A 98 -16.21 8.41 18.83
CA SER A 98 -17.51 8.96 18.38
C SER A 98 -17.50 9.38 16.91
N LEU A 99 -18.39 8.74 16.14
CA LEU A 99 -18.73 9.07 14.74
C LEU A 99 -19.40 10.47 14.57
N LYS A 100 -19.72 11.19 15.64
CA LYS A 100 -20.21 12.57 15.57
C LYS A 100 -19.11 13.59 15.82
N ASP A 101 -18.12 13.21 16.63
CA ASP A 101 -16.99 14.07 16.98
C ASP A 101 -15.92 14.12 15.89
N TRP A 102 -15.77 13.08 15.05
CA TRP A 102 -14.83 13.16 13.92
C TRP A 102 -15.22 14.22 12.88
N HIS A 103 -16.50 14.36 12.48
CA HIS A 103 -16.91 15.40 11.51
C HIS A 103 -16.58 16.81 12.02
N THR A 104 -16.70 17.02 13.33
CA THR A 104 -16.37 18.28 14.00
C THR A 104 -14.84 18.46 14.11
N ASN A 105 -14.10 17.42 14.50
CA ASN A 105 -12.63 17.40 14.60
C ASN A 105 -11.92 17.44 13.22
N LEU A 106 -12.58 17.01 12.14
CA LEU A 106 -12.03 16.98 10.77
C LEU A 106 -12.23 18.32 10.06
N GLY A 107 -13.32 19.04 10.37
CA GLY A 107 -13.46 20.47 10.06
C GLY A 107 -12.38 21.32 10.75
N GLU A 108 -11.93 20.88 11.92
CA GLU A 108 -10.72 21.38 12.57
C GLU A 108 -9.43 20.90 11.88
N ILE A 109 -9.28 19.66 11.38
CA ILE A 109 -8.08 19.25 10.61
C ILE A 109 -7.83 20.15 9.38
N GLY A 110 -8.90 20.68 8.76
CA GLY A 110 -8.81 21.67 7.67
C GLY A 110 -8.59 23.13 8.10
N ARG A 111 -8.77 23.48 9.39
CA ARG A 111 -8.69 24.88 9.92
C ARG A 111 -7.81 25.06 11.18
N SER A 112 -7.33 23.99 11.78
CA SER A 112 -6.57 23.83 13.04
C SER A 112 -5.58 22.67 12.80
N ASN A 113 -4.28 22.85 12.59
CA ASN A 113 -3.37 23.59 13.43
C ASN A 113 -2.01 23.59 12.72
N LYS A 114 -1.64 24.71 12.08
CA LYS A 114 -0.23 25.14 12.02
C LYS A 114 0.26 25.60 13.41
N HIS A 115 -0.22 24.95 14.47
CA HIS A 115 0.07 25.25 15.86
C HIS A 115 0.80 24.05 16.46
N SER A 116 1.94 24.29 17.09
CA SER A 116 2.82 23.31 17.73
C SER A 116 2.19 22.49 18.88
N ASN A 117 0.90 22.69 19.17
CA ASN A 117 0.17 22.09 20.28
C ASN A 117 -0.97 21.14 19.87
N GLY A 118 -1.16 20.85 18.57
CA GLY A 118 -2.21 19.92 18.13
C GLY A 118 -1.88 18.43 18.36
N ALA A 119 -2.89 17.56 18.37
CA ALA A 119 -2.73 16.12 18.62
C ALA A 119 -1.76 15.42 17.64
N PHE A 120 -1.74 15.82 16.37
CA PHE A 120 -0.77 15.31 15.38
C PHE A 120 0.67 15.74 15.69
N ALA A 121 0.87 16.98 16.13
CA ALA A 121 2.18 17.47 16.57
C ALA A 121 2.65 16.72 17.82
N SER A 122 1.74 16.48 18.77
CA SER A 122 2.01 15.64 19.95
C SER A 122 2.37 14.20 19.59
N ALA A 123 1.67 13.58 18.63
CA ALA A 123 2.01 12.25 18.13
C ALA A 123 3.43 12.21 17.55
N LEU A 124 3.77 13.19 16.69
CA LEU A 124 5.11 13.30 16.11
C LEU A 124 6.20 13.56 17.15
N ASN A 125 5.94 14.42 18.13
CA ASN A 125 6.88 14.72 19.20
C ASN A 125 7.10 13.48 20.08
N TYR A 126 6.03 12.76 20.44
CA TYR A 126 6.15 11.53 21.20
C TYR A 126 6.98 10.48 20.46
N ALA A 127 6.69 10.25 19.18
CA ALA A 127 7.48 9.34 18.34
C ALA A 127 8.98 9.69 18.33
N ARG A 128 9.33 10.98 18.28
CA ARG A 128 10.72 11.43 18.37
C ARG A 128 11.35 11.21 19.74
N GLU A 129 10.60 11.32 20.83
CA GLU A 129 11.10 10.95 22.16
C GLU A 129 11.38 9.44 22.24
N ILE A 130 10.52 8.62 21.63
CA ILE A 130 10.73 7.16 21.54
C ILE A 130 11.96 6.84 20.70
N GLU A 131 12.15 7.48 19.54
CA GLU A 131 13.35 7.29 18.73
C GLU A 131 14.63 7.79 19.41
N LYS A 132 14.56 8.81 20.28
CA LYS A 132 15.72 9.19 21.12
C LYS A 132 16.09 8.10 22.13
N GLN A 133 15.08 7.43 22.70
CA GLN A 133 15.29 6.34 23.66
C GLN A 133 15.72 5.03 22.97
N TYR A 134 15.20 4.78 21.77
CA TYR A 134 15.43 3.58 20.97
C TYR A 134 15.88 3.97 19.55
N PRO A 135 17.12 4.43 19.38
CA PRO A 135 17.55 5.06 18.13
C PRO A 135 17.80 4.04 17.02
N LYS A 136 17.47 4.44 15.79
CA LYS A 136 17.76 3.65 14.58
C LYS A 136 19.25 3.33 14.43
N SER A 137 20.14 4.19 14.92
CA SER A 137 21.60 3.95 14.96
C SER A 137 21.99 2.69 15.73
N ASP A 138 21.16 2.31 16.71
CA ASP A 138 21.39 1.13 17.54
C ASP A 138 20.68 -0.10 16.95
N GLY A 139 20.14 0.00 15.73
CA GLY A 139 19.47 -1.07 15.00
C GLY A 139 18.00 -1.25 15.38
N TYR A 140 17.36 -0.25 16.00
CA TYR A 140 15.92 -0.26 16.24
C TYR A 140 15.12 0.07 14.99
N THR A 141 14.04 -0.67 14.78
CA THR A 141 13.00 -0.36 13.80
C THR A 141 11.76 0.14 14.54
N ILE A 142 11.12 1.18 14.01
CA ILE A 142 9.92 1.77 14.58
C ILE A 142 8.86 1.80 13.48
N SER A 143 7.72 1.20 13.76
CA SER A 143 6.52 1.27 12.92
C SER A 143 5.37 1.93 13.68
N THR A 144 4.29 2.24 12.97
CA THR A 144 3.09 2.85 13.56
C THR A 144 1.83 2.12 13.16
N THR A 145 0.82 2.17 14.02
CA THR A 145 -0.52 1.64 13.72
C THR A 145 -1.60 2.47 14.41
N GLY A 146 -2.85 2.24 14.00
CA GLY A 146 -4.01 2.90 14.59
C GLY A 146 -5.27 2.72 13.74
N HIS A 147 -6.40 2.96 14.39
CA HIS A 147 -7.73 2.95 13.78
C HIS A 147 -8.31 4.36 13.68
N SER A 148 -9.08 4.66 12.63
CA SER A 148 -9.80 5.94 12.51
C SER A 148 -8.85 7.14 12.58
N LEU A 149 -9.10 8.13 13.46
CA LEU A 149 -8.18 9.25 13.71
C LEU A 149 -6.81 8.80 14.24
N GLY A 150 -6.74 7.64 14.90
CA GLY A 150 -5.49 7.00 15.31
C GLY A 150 -4.65 6.59 14.10
N GLY A 151 -5.30 6.00 13.09
CA GLY A 151 -4.67 5.67 11.82
C GLY A 151 -4.16 6.91 11.09
N ALA A 152 -4.92 8.00 11.11
CA ALA A 152 -4.49 9.29 10.55
C ALA A 152 -3.19 9.79 11.19
N LYS A 153 -3.09 9.75 12.53
CA LYS A 153 -1.90 10.13 13.29
C LYS A 153 -0.72 9.20 13.00
N ALA A 154 -0.95 7.89 12.92
CA ALA A 154 0.06 6.91 12.57
C ALA A 154 0.68 7.19 11.19
N LEU A 155 -0.16 7.35 10.16
CA LEU A 155 0.29 7.68 8.80
C LEU A 155 1.05 9.01 8.75
N PHE A 156 0.59 10.04 9.48
CA PHE A 156 1.27 11.33 9.56
C PHE A 156 2.68 11.20 10.15
N VAL A 157 2.82 10.48 11.26
CA VAL A 157 4.11 10.26 11.92
C VAL A 157 5.04 9.44 11.02
N ALA A 158 4.49 8.39 10.42
CA ALA A 158 5.24 7.51 9.53
C ALA A 158 5.78 8.23 8.30
N ALA A 159 4.95 9.03 7.64
CA ALA A 159 5.34 9.83 6.48
C ALA A 159 6.53 10.75 6.81
N ILE A 160 6.49 11.44 7.96
CA ILE A 160 7.54 12.40 8.36
C ILE A 160 8.84 11.73 8.82
N ASN A 161 8.74 10.67 9.63
CA ASN A 161 9.93 10.04 10.24
C ASN A 161 10.48 8.86 9.43
N GLY A 162 9.88 8.52 8.29
CA GLY A 162 10.28 7.38 7.47
C GLY A 162 10.08 6.04 8.20
N TYR A 163 8.96 5.89 8.91
CA TYR A 163 8.58 4.63 9.56
C TYR A 163 7.60 3.85 8.68
N ASP A 164 7.55 2.54 8.85
CA ASP A 164 6.44 1.76 8.28
C ASP A 164 5.13 2.02 9.03
N SER A 165 4.00 1.86 8.35
CA SER A 165 2.67 2.03 8.94
C SER A 165 1.66 1.05 8.35
N VAL A 166 0.92 0.39 9.24
CA VAL A 166 -0.27 -0.39 8.87
C VAL A 166 -1.44 0.12 9.70
N THR A 167 -2.46 0.64 9.03
CA THR A 167 -3.59 1.32 9.68
C THR A 167 -4.93 0.78 9.21
N TYR A 168 -5.99 1.07 9.98
CA TYR A 168 -7.32 0.53 9.78
C TYR A 168 -8.34 1.66 9.70
N GLY A 169 -9.08 1.76 8.58
CA GLY A 169 -10.07 2.81 8.36
C GLY A 169 -9.50 4.19 8.66
N ALA A 170 -8.25 4.47 8.27
CA ALA A 170 -7.60 5.72 8.65
C ALA A 170 -8.40 6.91 8.12
N ALA A 171 -8.83 7.78 9.04
CA ALA A 171 -9.47 9.03 8.65
C ALA A 171 -8.45 9.84 7.84
N GLY A 172 -8.87 10.40 6.70
CA GLY A 172 -7.94 11.13 5.85
C GLY A 172 -7.22 12.23 6.63
N PRO A 173 -5.88 12.23 6.73
CA PRO A 173 -5.18 13.10 7.67
C PRO A 173 -5.13 14.58 7.22
N GLY A 174 -5.80 14.94 6.13
CA GLY A 174 -5.72 16.28 5.52
C GLY A 174 -4.34 16.65 4.99
N LEU A 175 -3.49 15.65 4.74
CA LEU A 175 -2.11 15.85 4.33
C LEU A 175 -2.02 16.00 2.81
N ALA A 176 -1.11 16.88 2.39
CA ALA A 176 -0.75 17.00 0.99
C ALA A 176 -0.14 15.69 0.49
N GLN A 177 -0.56 15.25 -0.70
CA GLN A 177 0.00 14.12 -1.45
C GLN A 177 1.54 14.03 -1.37
N ALA A 178 2.21 15.17 -1.51
CA ALA A 178 3.67 15.31 -1.50
C ALA A 178 4.36 14.81 -0.21
N LEU A 179 3.64 14.66 0.91
CA LEU A 179 4.18 14.05 2.14
C LEU A 179 4.37 12.54 2.00
N PHE A 180 3.60 11.90 1.13
CA PHE A 180 3.64 10.45 0.90
C PHE A 180 4.54 10.09 -0.30
N ASP A 181 4.60 10.96 -1.32
CA ASP A 181 5.31 10.68 -2.58
C ASP A 181 6.81 10.39 -2.41
N ASN A 182 7.44 10.89 -1.34
CA ASN A 182 8.87 10.70 -1.05
C ASN A 182 9.14 9.81 0.17
N HIS A 183 8.14 9.05 0.64
CA HIS A 183 8.31 8.19 1.78
C HIS A 183 8.98 6.86 1.36
N ASN A 184 10.10 6.53 2.02
CA ASN A 184 10.90 5.34 1.69
C ASN A 184 10.45 4.04 2.38
N GLY A 185 9.44 4.09 3.26
CA GLY A 185 8.88 2.94 3.95
C GLY A 185 7.55 2.47 3.35
N THR A 186 6.90 1.54 4.04
CA THR A 186 5.63 0.95 3.65
C THR A 186 4.49 1.61 4.39
N LEU A 187 3.63 2.35 3.66
CA LEU A 187 2.39 2.92 4.20
C LEU A 187 1.19 2.16 3.68
N ILE A 188 0.45 1.53 4.59
CA ILE A 188 -0.73 0.73 4.27
C ILE A 188 -1.93 1.17 5.09
N ASN A 189 -3.07 1.27 4.41
CA ASN A 189 -4.37 1.44 5.05
C ASN A 189 -5.32 0.33 4.58
N ILE A 190 -5.85 -0.44 5.52
CA ILE A 190 -6.91 -1.43 5.25
C ILE A 190 -8.23 -0.79 5.67
N TYR A 191 -9.24 -0.84 4.80
CA TYR A 191 -10.54 -0.23 5.09
C TYR A 191 -11.67 -1.10 4.58
N ASP A 192 -12.87 -0.88 5.13
CA ASP A 192 -14.08 -1.51 4.64
C ASP A 192 -14.63 -0.73 3.45
N THR A 193 -15.07 -1.40 2.39
CA THR A 193 -15.56 -0.70 1.19
C THR A 193 -16.83 0.11 1.42
N SER A 194 -17.56 -0.13 2.52
CA SER A 194 -18.70 0.66 2.98
C SER A 194 -18.33 1.78 3.97
N ASP A 195 -17.06 1.89 4.37
CA ASP A 195 -16.57 2.85 5.35
C ASP A 195 -16.77 4.31 4.88
N VAL A 196 -17.73 4.98 5.52
CA VAL A 196 -18.10 6.38 5.27
C VAL A 196 -17.03 7.39 5.70
N VAL A 197 -16.11 7.01 6.59
CA VAL A 197 -15.02 7.87 7.06
C VAL A 197 -13.89 7.90 6.03
N THR A 198 -13.67 6.81 5.30
CA THR A 198 -12.70 6.75 4.21
C THR A 198 -13.23 7.27 2.87
N SER A 199 -14.55 7.33 2.70
CA SER A 199 -15.19 7.72 1.44
C SER A 199 -15.61 9.20 1.40
N GLY A 200 -15.01 9.97 0.49
CA GLY A 200 -15.63 11.16 -0.09
C GLY A 200 -14.97 12.51 0.20
N LEU A 201 -14.66 12.85 1.46
CA LEU A 201 -14.30 14.25 1.78
C LEU A 201 -12.79 14.56 1.66
N PHE A 202 -11.90 13.58 1.77
CA PHE A 202 -10.44 13.78 1.85
C PHE A 202 -9.61 13.14 0.73
N THR A 203 -10.25 12.48 -0.22
CA THR A 203 -9.60 11.88 -1.40
C THR A 203 -9.73 12.77 -2.64
N GLY A 204 -10.23 14.00 -2.49
CA GLY A 204 -10.58 14.87 -3.61
C GLY A 204 -11.69 14.29 -4.50
N GLY A 205 -12.57 13.46 -3.94
CA GLY A 205 -13.60 12.72 -4.69
C GLY A 205 -13.13 11.40 -5.31
N LYS A 206 -11.90 10.93 -5.04
CA LYS A 206 -11.30 9.71 -5.64
C LYS A 206 -11.51 8.40 -4.86
N GLY A 207 -12.16 8.43 -3.69
CA GLY A 207 -12.50 7.23 -2.91
C GLY A 207 -11.41 6.59 -2.04
N MET A 208 -10.10 6.76 -2.32
CA MET A 208 -9.00 6.10 -1.57
C MET A 208 -7.86 7.05 -1.15
N LEU A 209 -7.16 6.73 -0.04
CA LEU A 209 -5.90 7.41 0.32
C LEU A 209 -4.82 7.08 -0.71
N PRO A 210 -3.95 8.04 -1.06
CA PRO A 210 -2.98 7.89 -2.14
C PRO A 210 -1.69 7.19 -1.64
N ILE A 211 -1.90 6.08 -0.96
CA ILE A 211 -0.92 5.12 -0.44
C ILE A 211 -1.47 3.73 -0.77
N ASN A 212 -0.78 2.66 -0.37
CA ASN A 212 -1.30 1.30 -0.54
C ASN A 212 -2.57 1.13 0.32
N SER A 213 -3.73 1.32 -0.29
CA SER A 213 -5.03 1.21 0.38
C SER A 213 -5.75 -0.03 -0.12
N PHE A 214 -6.20 -0.90 0.79
CA PHE A 214 -6.84 -2.16 0.45
C PHE A 214 -8.26 -2.20 1.02
N GLY A 215 -9.24 -2.18 0.12
CA GLY A 215 -10.65 -2.24 0.46
C GLY A 215 -11.12 -3.69 0.63
N ILE A 216 -11.80 -3.98 1.74
CA ILE A 216 -12.38 -5.30 2.03
C ILE A 216 -13.90 -5.16 2.09
N ASP A 217 -14.61 -5.99 1.31
CA ASP A 217 -16.06 -6.07 1.34
C ASP A 217 -16.51 -7.01 2.46
N ASN A 218 -17.11 -6.47 3.53
CA ASN A 218 -17.58 -7.25 4.67
C ASN A 218 -19.10 -7.38 4.72
N PRO A 219 -19.64 -8.40 5.42
CA PRO A 219 -21.08 -8.63 5.49
C PRO A 219 -21.82 -7.72 6.48
N GLY A 220 -21.13 -6.76 7.11
CA GLY A 220 -21.62 -5.99 8.26
C GLY A 220 -21.94 -4.54 7.93
N TRP A 221 -23.10 -4.07 8.40
CA TRP A 221 -23.56 -2.67 8.40
C TRP A 221 -23.34 -2.00 9.78
N GLN A 222 -22.65 -2.69 10.68
CA GLN A 222 -22.31 -2.18 12.00
C GLN A 222 -21.39 -0.96 11.83
N THR A 223 -21.70 0.12 12.55
CA THR A 223 -21.00 1.43 12.51
C THR A 223 -20.75 2.03 11.11
N ALA A 224 -21.58 1.73 10.11
CA ALA A 224 -21.38 2.19 8.72
C ALA A 224 -20.01 1.78 8.13
N GLY A 225 -19.54 0.58 8.48
CA GLY A 225 -18.28 0.04 7.99
C GLY A 225 -17.04 0.61 8.67
N HIS A 226 -17.16 1.18 9.87
CA HIS A 226 -16.04 1.87 10.54
C HIS A 226 -15.73 1.25 11.90
N SER A 227 -15.34 -0.03 11.91
CA SER A 227 -15.00 -0.77 13.13
C SER A 227 -13.86 -1.76 12.89
N LEU A 228 -13.11 -2.10 13.93
CA LEU A 228 -12.01 -3.07 13.80
C LEU A 228 -12.48 -4.52 13.71
N ASP A 229 -13.68 -4.85 14.19
CA ASP A 229 -14.24 -6.20 14.19
C ASP A 229 -14.68 -6.70 12.80
N GLN A 230 -14.79 -5.80 11.83
CA GLN A 230 -15.12 -6.13 10.45
C GLN A 230 -13.94 -6.78 9.70
N PHE A 231 -12.70 -6.53 10.12
CA PHE A 231 -11.52 -7.09 9.47
C PHE A 231 -11.28 -8.54 9.89
N ARG A 232 -11.87 -9.45 9.12
CA ARG A 232 -11.74 -10.90 9.33
C ARG A 232 -10.49 -11.44 8.68
N VAL A 233 -9.95 -12.49 9.29
CA VAL A 233 -8.78 -13.20 8.79
C VAL A 233 -9.03 -14.70 8.64
N ASP A 234 -8.33 -15.34 7.72
CA ASP A 234 -8.26 -16.80 7.61
C ASP A 234 -7.38 -17.41 8.73
N LYS A 235 -7.18 -18.73 8.67
CA LYS A 235 -6.37 -19.47 9.66
C LYS A 235 -4.87 -19.12 9.60
N GLU A 236 -4.39 -18.60 8.47
CA GLU A 236 -3.04 -18.10 8.28
C GLU A 236 -2.87 -16.63 8.72
N GLY A 237 -3.98 -15.93 8.95
CA GLY A 237 -4.04 -14.52 9.33
C GLY A 237 -4.17 -13.55 8.15
N ASN A 238 -4.41 -14.03 6.92
CA ASN A 238 -4.65 -13.18 5.76
C ASN A 238 -6.04 -12.57 5.86
N TYR A 239 -6.20 -11.32 5.45
CA TYR A 239 -7.52 -10.68 5.49
C TYR A 239 -8.40 -11.19 4.36
N ILE A 240 -9.65 -11.50 4.70
CA ILE A 240 -10.63 -12.08 3.79
C ILE A 240 -11.88 -11.21 3.70
N ASP A 241 -12.55 -11.26 2.56
CA ASP A 241 -13.85 -10.64 2.38
C ASP A 241 -14.99 -11.49 2.98
N LYS A 242 -16.23 -11.02 2.81
CA LYS A 242 -17.45 -11.73 3.22
C LYS A 242 -17.66 -13.09 2.56
N HIS A 243 -16.99 -13.36 1.44
CA HIS A 243 -17.05 -14.63 0.71
C HIS A 243 -15.90 -15.57 1.09
N GLY A 244 -14.98 -15.13 1.95
CA GLY A 244 -13.79 -15.90 2.34
C GLY A 244 -12.65 -15.82 1.32
N GLN A 245 -12.74 -14.90 0.34
CA GLN A 245 -11.67 -14.65 -0.62
C GLN A 245 -10.58 -13.81 0.05
N ILE A 246 -9.31 -14.19 -0.12
CA ILE A 246 -8.18 -13.43 0.42
C ILE A 246 -8.07 -12.11 -0.35
N ILE A 247 -7.96 -11.01 0.41
CA ILE A 247 -7.83 -9.65 -0.10
C ILE A 247 -6.44 -9.08 0.20
N VAL A 248 -5.89 -9.40 1.37
CA VAL A 248 -4.56 -8.94 1.82
C VAL A 248 -3.77 -10.10 2.42
N TYR A 249 -2.58 -10.34 1.87
CA TYR A 249 -1.66 -11.36 2.37
C TYR A 249 -0.77 -10.79 3.47
N VAL A 250 -0.65 -11.50 4.59
CA VAL A 250 0.19 -11.08 5.73
C VAL A 250 1.49 -11.87 5.77
N ASP A 251 2.56 -11.32 6.35
CA ASP A 251 3.85 -12.03 6.50
C ASP A 251 3.82 -13.05 7.66
N GLY A 252 2.93 -12.85 8.64
CA GLY A 252 2.79 -13.66 9.84
C GLY A 252 3.27 -12.97 11.12
N ASN A 253 4.04 -11.88 11.00
CA ASN A 253 4.63 -11.07 12.07
C ASN A 253 4.03 -9.65 12.10
N GLY A 254 2.80 -9.49 11.62
CA GLY A 254 2.07 -8.22 11.58
C GLY A 254 2.32 -7.33 10.37
N GLY A 255 3.27 -7.70 9.50
CA GLY A 255 3.47 -7.04 8.22
C GLY A 255 2.56 -7.59 7.13
N ILE A 256 2.49 -6.84 6.03
CA ILE A 256 1.72 -7.19 4.83
C ILE A 256 2.69 -7.54 3.72
N LEU A 257 2.44 -8.65 3.04
CA LEU A 257 3.17 -9.03 1.84
C LEU A 257 2.63 -8.20 0.67
N LEU A 258 3.26 -7.05 0.43
CA LEU A 258 2.75 -6.06 -0.51
C LEU A 258 2.60 -6.62 -1.93
N ALA A 259 3.60 -7.32 -2.45
CA ALA A 259 3.57 -7.88 -3.80
C ALA A 259 2.40 -8.86 -4.05
N PRO A 260 2.25 -9.97 -3.29
CA PRO A 260 1.11 -10.87 -3.50
C PRO A 260 -0.23 -10.20 -3.20
N THR A 261 -0.27 -9.20 -2.31
CA THR A 261 -1.48 -8.40 -2.08
C THR A 261 -1.86 -7.58 -3.31
N LEU A 262 -0.91 -6.89 -3.94
CA LEU A 262 -1.17 -6.13 -5.17
C LEU A 262 -1.62 -7.04 -6.32
N TRP A 263 -0.97 -8.20 -6.49
CA TRP A 263 -1.40 -9.18 -7.50
C TRP A 263 -2.81 -9.70 -7.25
N GLN A 264 -3.17 -9.91 -5.98
CA GLN A 264 -4.51 -10.32 -5.60
C GLN A 264 -5.55 -9.23 -5.92
N GLN A 265 -5.24 -7.95 -5.67
CA GLN A 265 -6.12 -6.85 -6.05
C GLN A 265 -6.36 -6.80 -7.56
N THR A 266 -5.30 -6.86 -8.37
CA THR A 266 -5.43 -6.91 -9.83
C THR A 266 -6.24 -8.11 -10.31
N LEU A 267 -6.03 -9.28 -9.70
CA LEU A 267 -6.80 -10.48 -10.02
C LEU A 267 -8.30 -10.26 -9.79
N LEU A 268 -8.68 -9.63 -8.68
CA LEU A 268 -10.07 -9.31 -8.34
C LEU A 268 -10.68 -8.27 -9.29
N GLU A 269 -9.93 -7.24 -9.66
CA GLU A 269 -10.33 -6.23 -10.64
C GLU A 269 -10.61 -6.88 -12.00
N ASN A 270 -9.72 -7.75 -12.45
CA ASN A 270 -9.89 -8.51 -13.68
C ASN A 270 -11.13 -9.43 -13.61
N GLU A 271 -11.38 -10.10 -12.48
CA GLU A 271 -12.58 -10.91 -12.28
C GLU A 271 -13.87 -10.07 -12.36
N ALA A 272 -13.87 -8.86 -11.79
CA ALA A 272 -15.00 -7.93 -11.89
C ALA A 272 -15.20 -7.44 -13.33
N MET A 273 -14.11 -7.11 -14.02
CA MET A 273 -14.12 -6.64 -15.42
C MET A 273 -14.61 -7.74 -16.37
N ILE A 274 -14.17 -8.98 -16.20
CA ILE A 274 -14.66 -10.13 -16.97
C ILE A 274 -16.17 -10.30 -16.82
N LYS A 275 -16.72 -10.16 -15.60
CA LYS A 275 -18.17 -10.24 -15.36
C LYS A 275 -18.92 -9.12 -16.08
N LEU A 276 -18.39 -7.90 -16.08
CA LEU A 276 -18.97 -6.76 -16.79
C LEU A 276 -18.92 -6.94 -18.32
N LEU A 277 -17.78 -7.38 -18.85
CA LEU A 277 -17.62 -7.59 -20.28
C LEU A 277 -18.53 -8.72 -20.80
N ALA A 278 -18.67 -9.80 -20.03
CA ALA A 278 -19.53 -10.93 -20.39
C ALA A 278 -21.00 -10.55 -20.62
N VAL A 279 -21.48 -9.45 -20.03
CA VAL A 279 -22.85 -8.94 -20.23
C VAL A 279 -22.96 -7.88 -21.34
N SER A 280 -21.85 -7.46 -21.94
CA SER A 280 -21.79 -6.32 -22.88
C SER A 280 -21.76 -6.67 -24.39
N GLY A 281 -21.68 -7.96 -24.77
CA GLY A 281 -21.83 -8.43 -26.16
C GLY A 281 -20.56 -9.01 -26.83
N GLU A 282 -20.67 -9.38 -28.11
CA GLU A 282 -19.68 -10.20 -28.85
C GLU A 282 -18.30 -9.55 -29.06
N HIS A 283 -18.19 -8.22 -28.98
CA HIS A 283 -16.92 -7.47 -29.18
C HIS A 283 -15.96 -7.51 -27.98
N THR A 284 -16.20 -8.38 -27.00
CA THR A 284 -15.43 -8.43 -25.74
C THR A 284 -14.67 -9.75 -25.51
N LEU A 285 -14.76 -10.71 -26.44
CA LEU A 285 -14.18 -12.03 -26.26
C LEU A 285 -12.65 -12.02 -26.14
N ASP A 286 -11.96 -11.21 -26.95
CA ASP A 286 -10.50 -11.09 -26.91
C ASP A 286 -10.02 -10.44 -25.61
N GLU A 287 -10.74 -9.43 -25.14
CA GLU A 287 -10.50 -8.76 -23.86
C GLU A 287 -10.67 -9.74 -22.68
N ILE A 288 -11.78 -10.47 -22.66
CA ILE A 288 -12.05 -11.49 -21.64
C ILE A 288 -10.96 -12.57 -21.65
N LYS A 289 -10.51 -12.99 -22.83
CA LYS A 289 -9.43 -13.97 -22.97
C LYS A 289 -8.12 -13.43 -22.39
N ARG A 290 -7.75 -12.19 -22.71
CA ARG A 290 -6.54 -11.55 -22.17
C ARG A 290 -6.57 -11.48 -20.65
N LEU A 291 -7.66 -10.98 -20.06
CA LEU A 291 -7.82 -10.87 -18.60
C LEU A 291 -7.77 -12.23 -17.89
N LYS A 292 -8.27 -13.30 -18.53
CA LYS A 292 -8.17 -14.66 -18.00
C LYS A 292 -6.74 -15.19 -18.02
N GLU A 293 -6.02 -15.01 -19.11
CA GLU A 293 -4.60 -15.40 -19.23
C GLU A 293 -3.75 -14.67 -18.19
N GLU A 294 -4.00 -13.39 -18.00
CA GLU A 294 -3.35 -12.57 -16.98
C GLU A 294 -3.67 -13.06 -15.55
N ASN A 295 -4.94 -13.40 -15.27
CA ASN A 295 -5.33 -13.95 -13.96
C ASN A 295 -4.65 -15.29 -13.66
N GLU A 296 -4.48 -16.17 -14.64
CA GLU A 296 -3.72 -17.40 -14.44
C GLU A 296 -2.25 -17.11 -14.15
N TRP A 297 -1.67 -16.14 -14.83
CA TRP A 297 -0.30 -15.70 -14.56
C TRP A 297 -0.15 -15.10 -13.14
N LEU A 298 -1.07 -14.23 -12.71
CA LEU A 298 -1.07 -13.65 -11.35
C LEU A 298 -1.18 -14.74 -10.27
N LYS A 299 -2.03 -15.75 -10.46
CA LYS A 299 -2.15 -16.89 -9.54
C LYS A 299 -0.84 -17.65 -9.40
N VAL A 300 -0.11 -17.85 -10.50
CA VAL A 300 1.22 -18.50 -10.47
C VAL A 300 2.20 -17.66 -9.66
N GLN A 301 2.27 -16.34 -9.88
CA GLN A 301 3.17 -15.46 -9.14
C GLN A 301 2.87 -15.44 -7.64
N ILE A 302 1.59 -15.32 -7.25
CA ILE A 302 1.16 -15.40 -5.84
C ILE A 302 1.62 -16.73 -5.23
N LYS A 303 1.37 -17.85 -5.93
CA LYS A 303 1.74 -19.19 -5.45
C LYS A 303 3.24 -19.36 -5.27
N GLU A 304 4.05 -18.91 -6.23
CA GLU A 304 5.52 -18.98 -6.15
C GLU A 304 6.04 -18.18 -4.96
N PHE A 305 5.55 -16.95 -4.77
CA PHE A 305 5.94 -16.09 -3.66
C PHE A 305 5.59 -16.72 -2.30
N LEU A 306 4.38 -17.27 -2.17
CA LEU A 306 3.95 -17.94 -0.94
C LEU A 306 4.75 -19.24 -0.68
N THR A 307 5.15 -19.95 -1.73
CA THR A 307 6.00 -21.14 -1.60
C THR A 307 7.38 -20.78 -1.04
N LEU A 308 7.98 -19.68 -1.49
CA LEU A 308 9.24 -19.17 -0.94
C LEU A 308 9.09 -18.79 0.53
N LYS A 309 7.98 -18.14 0.90
CA LYS A 309 7.67 -17.82 2.30
C LYS A 309 7.56 -19.08 3.17
N GLU A 310 6.86 -20.11 2.71
CA GLU A 310 6.75 -21.38 3.42
C GLU A 310 8.10 -22.08 3.56
N LEU A 311 8.96 -22.01 2.54
CA LEU A 311 10.32 -22.52 2.61
C LEU A 311 11.11 -21.82 3.72
N GLY A 312 11.05 -20.48 3.80
CA GLY A 312 11.69 -19.73 4.89
C GLY A 312 11.22 -20.14 6.29
N LYS A 313 9.91 -20.40 6.45
CA LYS A 313 9.36 -20.94 7.72
C LYS A 313 9.91 -22.33 8.05
N LYS A 314 10.05 -23.20 7.05
CA LYS A 314 10.59 -24.56 7.26
C LYS A 314 12.06 -24.54 7.66
N LEU A 315 12.86 -23.67 7.03
CA LEU A 315 14.29 -23.54 7.33
C LEU A 315 14.51 -23.04 8.77
N THR A 316 13.70 -22.07 9.22
CA THR A 316 13.74 -21.52 10.59
C THR A 316 13.18 -22.46 11.67
N ALA A 317 12.29 -23.39 11.32
CA ALA A 317 11.71 -24.35 12.28
C ALA A 317 12.72 -25.38 12.84
N SER A 318 13.91 -25.49 12.23
CA SER A 318 14.97 -26.43 12.65
C SER A 318 15.73 -25.98 13.92
N GLY A 319 15.38 -24.84 14.52
CA GLY A 319 15.95 -24.34 15.78
C GLY A 319 17.21 -23.49 15.61
N GLY A 320 17.74 -23.40 14.39
CA GLY A 320 18.64 -22.32 13.96
C GLY A 320 17.86 -21.24 13.22
N GLY A 321 18.23 -19.98 13.39
CA GLY A 321 17.78 -18.93 12.46
C GLY A 321 18.26 -19.23 11.03
N LEU A 322 17.74 -18.50 10.04
CA LEU A 322 18.24 -18.61 8.68
C LEU A 322 19.76 -18.34 8.66
N SER A 323 20.51 -19.19 7.98
CA SER A 323 21.88 -18.86 7.59
C SER A 323 21.87 -17.62 6.69
N GLN A 324 23.00 -16.94 6.60
CA GLN A 324 23.15 -15.77 5.74
C GLN A 324 22.79 -16.09 4.28
N SER A 325 23.21 -17.25 3.77
CA SER A 325 22.92 -17.70 2.41
C SER A 325 21.44 -18.05 2.19
N GLU A 326 20.77 -18.66 3.17
CA GLU A 326 19.32 -18.93 3.07
C GLU A 326 18.50 -17.64 3.09
N LYS A 327 18.92 -16.66 3.90
CA LYS A 327 18.29 -15.34 3.94
C LYS A 327 18.42 -14.63 2.58
N ILE A 328 19.64 -14.56 2.03
CA ILE A 328 19.91 -13.94 0.72
C ILE A 328 19.09 -14.64 -0.36
N TYR A 329 19.11 -15.98 -0.44
CA TYR A 329 18.35 -16.73 -1.44
C TYR A 329 16.85 -16.42 -1.42
N LEU A 330 16.24 -16.36 -0.23
CA LEU A 330 14.81 -16.10 -0.08
C LEU A 330 14.46 -14.65 -0.45
N GLU A 331 15.24 -13.68 0.02
CA GLU A 331 15.07 -12.25 -0.29
C GLU A 331 15.24 -12.01 -1.79
N ASP A 332 16.27 -12.58 -2.40
CA ASP A 332 16.57 -12.48 -3.83
C ASP A 332 15.49 -13.14 -4.69
N SER A 333 15.03 -14.34 -4.31
CA SER A 333 13.98 -15.04 -5.05
C SER A 333 12.64 -14.29 -4.98
N GLN A 334 12.33 -13.67 -3.83
CA GLN A 334 11.14 -12.82 -3.70
C GLN A 334 11.29 -11.53 -4.50
N ALA A 335 12.44 -10.85 -4.42
CA ALA A 335 12.74 -9.66 -5.21
C ALA A 335 12.64 -9.94 -6.72
N PHE A 336 13.13 -11.09 -7.16
CA PHE A 336 13.01 -11.54 -8.54
C PHE A 336 11.55 -11.65 -9.01
N ALA A 337 10.68 -12.27 -8.21
CA ALA A 337 9.26 -12.37 -8.53
C ALA A 337 8.58 -10.98 -8.61
N VAL A 338 8.95 -10.05 -7.73
CA VAL A 338 8.45 -8.66 -7.77
C VAL A 338 8.91 -7.94 -9.03
N VAL A 339 10.21 -8.02 -9.37
CA VAL A 339 10.79 -7.33 -10.53
C VAL A 339 10.20 -7.83 -11.84
N ARG A 340 10.05 -9.15 -12.02
CA ARG A 340 9.37 -9.70 -13.22
C ARG A 340 7.95 -9.19 -13.35
N THR A 341 7.24 -9.07 -12.24
CA THR A 341 5.87 -8.57 -12.28
C THR A 341 5.80 -7.09 -12.58
N ALA A 342 6.65 -6.28 -11.96
CA ALA A 342 6.73 -4.86 -12.24
C ALA A 342 7.02 -4.62 -13.74
N ALA A 343 7.92 -5.40 -14.33
CA ALA A 343 8.22 -5.35 -15.78
C ALA A 343 6.99 -5.69 -16.62
N SER A 344 6.33 -6.81 -16.35
CA SER A 344 5.12 -7.20 -17.07
C SER A 344 4.01 -6.16 -16.98
N LYS A 345 3.82 -5.53 -15.81
CA LYS A 345 2.78 -4.52 -15.59
C LYS A 345 3.11 -3.16 -16.21
N PHE A 346 4.39 -2.79 -16.19
CA PHE A 346 4.86 -1.61 -16.88
C PHE A 346 4.66 -1.74 -18.39
N ASP A 347 5.00 -2.89 -18.96
CA ASP A 347 4.80 -3.19 -20.38
C ASP A 347 3.32 -3.17 -20.77
N GLU A 348 2.45 -3.74 -19.94
CA GLU A 348 1.00 -3.70 -20.15
C GLU A 348 0.47 -2.26 -20.16
N ALA A 349 0.84 -1.46 -19.16
CA ALA A 349 0.43 -0.06 -19.07
C ALA A 349 0.92 0.75 -20.28
N MET A 350 2.19 0.57 -20.67
CA MET A 350 2.76 1.22 -21.86
C MET A 350 2.08 0.78 -23.15
N SER A 351 1.73 -0.50 -23.28
CA SER A 351 0.96 -1.02 -24.42
C SER A 351 -0.43 -0.39 -24.50
N ASN A 352 -1.14 -0.26 -23.37
CA ASN A 352 -2.45 0.39 -23.33
C ASN A 352 -2.37 1.87 -23.75
N VAL A 353 -1.36 2.60 -23.26
CA VAL A 353 -1.14 3.99 -23.68
C VAL A 353 -0.79 4.08 -25.17
N ARG A 354 0.01 3.14 -25.69
CA ARG A 354 0.31 3.04 -27.13
C ARG A 354 -0.97 2.87 -27.96
N VAL A 355 -1.88 1.99 -27.55
CA VAL A 355 -3.16 1.76 -28.23
C VAL A 355 -4.01 3.04 -28.28
N ILE A 356 -4.04 3.84 -27.21
CA ILE A 356 -4.76 5.12 -27.19
C ILE A 356 -4.25 6.05 -28.31
N TYR A 357 -2.93 6.21 -28.46
CA TYR A 357 -2.37 7.04 -29.52
C TYR A 357 -2.60 6.45 -30.92
N GLN A 358 -2.54 5.12 -31.08
CA GLN A 358 -2.83 4.46 -32.36
C GLN A 358 -4.30 4.64 -32.77
N ASN A 359 -5.23 4.54 -31.82
CA ASN A 359 -6.64 4.81 -32.04
C ASN A 359 -6.85 6.28 -32.40
N GLY A 360 -6.19 7.21 -31.70
CA GLY A 360 -6.21 8.63 -32.04
C GLY A 360 -5.77 8.91 -33.48
N ILE A 361 -4.68 8.30 -33.96
CA ILE A 361 -4.25 8.42 -35.37
C ILE A 361 -5.34 7.92 -36.33
N THR A 362 -5.96 6.78 -36.01
CA THR A 362 -7.03 6.19 -36.84
C THR A 362 -8.26 7.08 -36.87
N GLU A 363 -8.70 7.58 -35.71
CA GLU A 363 -9.85 8.47 -35.56
C GLU A 363 -9.65 9.79 -36.32
N LEU A 364 -8.43 10.34 -36.36
CA LEU A 364 -8.13 11.55 -37.14
C LEU A 364 -8.33 11.35 -38.65
N GLU A 365 -7.84 10.23 -39.19
CA GLU A 365 -8.05 9.89 -40.61
C GLU A 365 -9.53 9.63 -40.92
N GLU A 366 -10.23 8.91 -40.04
CA GLU A 366 -11.67 8.67 -40.20
C GLU A 366 -12.48 9.96 -40.17
N LEU A 367 -12.19 10.84 -39.20
CA LEU A 367 -12.84 12.14 -39.06
C LEU A 367 -12.62 13.02 -40.29
N TRP A 368 -11.39 13.08 -40.80
CA TRP A 368 -11.08 13.83 -42.02
C TRP A 368 -11.84 13.30 -43.23
N ASN A 369 -11.88 11.98 -43.42
CA ASN A 369 -12.57 11.37 -44.56
C ASN A 369 -14.09 11.53 -44.48
N ASP A 370 -14.71 11.36 -43.31
CA ASP A 370 -16.14 11.61 -43.11
C ASP A 370 -16.49 13.07 -43.36
N TRP A 371 -15.74 13.99 -42.76
CA TRP A 371 -15.96 15.42 -42.93
C TRP A 371 -15.80 15.84 -44.40
N LEU A 372 -14.75 15.40 -45.08
CA LEU A 372 -14.52 15.72 -46.50
C LEU A 372 -15.65 15.14 -47.39
N GLY A 373 -16.14 13.96 -47.05
CA GLY A 373 -17.33 13.37 -47.68
C GLY A 373 -18.58 14.24 -47.51
N ARG A 374 -18.83 14.75 -46.30
CA ARG A 374 -19.95 15.67 -46.02
C ARG A 374 -19.82 16.97 -46.78
N VAL A 375 -18.64 17.60 -46.78
CA VAL A 375 -18.40 18.85 -47.51
C VAL A 375 -18.74 18.67 -48.99
N ARG A 376 -18.22 17.61 -49.62
CA ARG A 376 -18.49 17.30 -51.04
C ARG A 376 -19.97 17.05 -51.34
N ASN A 377 -20.71 16.46 -50.41
CA ASN A 377 -22.16 16.29 -50.57
C ASN A 377 -22.92 17.62 -50.56
N TYR A 378 -22.46 18.61 -49.78
CA TYR A 378 -23.07 19.95 -49.75
C TYR A 378 -22.58 20.85 -50.90
N THR A 379 -21.46 20.53 -51.53
CA THR A 379 -20.86 21.29 -52.64
C THR A 379 -20.72 20.47 -53.93
N PRO A 380 -21.81 19.88 -54.47
CA PRO A 380 -21.72 18.95 -55.61
C PRO A 380 -21.22 19.58 -56.92
N HIS A 381 -21.18 20.92 -56.98
CA HIS A 381 -20.71 21.67 -58.15
C HIS A 381 -19.23 22.03 -58.10
N LEU A 382 -18.56 21.83 -56.95
CA LEU A 382 -17.13 22.07 -56.81
C LEU A 382 -16.33 20.79 -57.09
N THR A 383 -15.21 20.95 -57.77
CA THR A 383 -14.21 19.89 -57.92
C THR A 383 -13.50 19.62 -56.60
N TYR A 384 -12.86 18.46 -56.49
CA TYR A 384 -12.06 18.11 -55.31
C TYR A 384 -11.01 19.19 -54.98
N ASN A 385 -10.33 19.73 -56.00
CA ASN A 385 -9.29 20.74 -55.80
C ASN A 385 -9.88 22.06 -55.30
N GLU A 386 -10.99 22.53 -55.86
CA GLU A 386 -11.66 23.77 -55.39
C GLU A 386 -12.09 23.66 -53.93
N VAL A 387 -12.57 22.48 -53.51
CA VAL A 387 -12.89 22.21 -52.11
C VAL A 387 -11.63 22.30 -51.24
N ILE A 388 -10.55 21.60 -51.61
CA ILE A 388 -9.31 21.60 -50.81
C ILE A 388 -8.67 22.99 -50.74
N GLU A 389 -8.65 23.75 -51.84
CA GLU A 389 -8.11 25.12 -51.88
C GLU A 389 -8.92 26.06 -50.96
N THR A 390 -10.26 26.00 -51.02
CA THR A 390 -11.12 26.82 -50.16
C THR A 390 -10.94 26.48 -48.67
N LEU A 391 -10.74 25.20 -48.35
CA LEU A 391 -10.48 24.76 -46.98
C LEU A 391 -9.11 25.22 -46.47
N ALA A 392 -8.11 25.27 -47.35
CA ALA A 392 -6.80 25.79 -47.03
C ALA A 392 -6.83 27.30 -46.72
N GLU A 393 -7.72 28.09 -47.35
CA GLU A 393 -7.89 29.52 -47.04
C GLU A 393 -8.36 29.79 -45.60
N VAL A 394 -9.01 28.81 -44.97
CA VAL A 394 -9.50 28.90 -43.58
C VAL A 394 -8.71 28.03 -42.60
N ASN A 395 -7.49 27.59 -42.97
CA ASN A 395 -6.62 26.75 -42.13
C ASN A 395 -7.32 25.45 -41.68
N CYS A 396 -8.05 24.83 -42.60
CA CYS A 396 -8.72 23.53 -42.39
C CYS A 396 -8.10 22.51 -43.33
N THR A 397 -6.78 22.31 -43.22
CA THR A 397 -6.04 21.42 -44.10
C THR A 397 -5.90 20.01 -43.50
N LYS A 398 -5.67 19.00 -44.36
CA LYS A 398 -5.32 17.65 -43.88
C LYS A 398 -4.06 17.69 -43.01
N TRP A 399 -3.13 18.58 -43.32
CA TRP A 399 -1.91 18.75 -42.54
C TRP A 399 -2.23 19.12 -41.08
N GLU A 400 -3.02 20.16 -40.86
CA GLU A 400 -3.35 20.67 -39.51
C GLU A 400 -4.25 19.72 -38.72
N ILE A 401 -5.18 19.04 -39.40
CA ILE A 401 -6.16 18.19 -38.74
C ILE A 401 -5.64 16.77 -38.53
N VAL A 402 -4.84 16.25 -39.45
CA VAL A 402 -4.41 14.84 -39.46
C VAL A 402 -2.90 14.72 -39.30
N ASP A 403 -2.13 15.29 -40.23
CA ASP A 403 -0.71 14.94 -40.35
C ASP A 403 0.13 15.45 -39.17
N GLU A 404 -0.10 16.68 -38.70
CA GLU A 404 0.61 17.29 -37.58
C GLU A 404 0.27 16.59 -36.24
N PRO A 405 -1.01 16.42 -35.84
CA PRO A 405 -1.34 15.63 -34.65
C PRO A 405 -0.89 14.17 -34.75
N THR A 406 -0.92 13.57 -35.95
CA THR A 406 -0.37 12.22 -36.18
C THR A 406 1.13 12.16 -35.92
N GLN A 407 1.89 13.19 -36.27
CA GLN A 407 3.32 13.26 -35.95
C GLN A 407 3.52 13.34 -34.43
N GLU A 408 2.76 14.18 -33.72
CA GLU A 408 2.82 14.26 -32.26
C GLU A 408 2.51 12.91 -31.60
N PHE A 409 1.45 12.22 -32.05
CA PHE A 409 1.09 10.91 -31.53
C PHE A 409 2.15 9.85 -31.84
N ARG A 410 2.78 9.87 -33.02
CA ARG A 410 3.91 8.98 -33.34
C ARG A 410 5.13 9.25 -32.47
N ASP A 411 5.41 10.52 -32.14
CA ASP A 411 6.49 10.87 -31.24
C ASP A 411 6.21 10.43 -29.80
N LYS A 412 4.95 10.49 -29.35
CA LYS A 412 4.53 9.90 -28.07
C LYS A 412 4.68 8.38 -28.06
N ILE A 413 4.32 7.70 -29.14
CA ILE A 413 4.55 6.25 -29.29
C ILE A 413 6.04 5.92 -29.19
N ARG A 414 6.93 6.68 -29.87
CA ARG A 414 8.38 6.49 -29.75
C ARG A 414 8.89 6.67 -28.32
N GLN A 415 8.37 7.65 -27.59
CA GLN A 415 8.73 7.86 -26.18
C GLN A 415 8.29 6.68 -25.29
N ILE A 416 7.09 6.15 -25.52
CA ILE A 416 6.58 4.95 -24.84
C ILE A 416 7.50 3.76 -25.11
N ASP A 417 7.88 3.54 -26.38
CA ASP A 417 8.74 2.43 -26.79
C ASP A 417 10.12 2.51 -26.10
N GLN A 418 10.71 3.71 -26.04
CA GLN A 418 11.97 3.97 -25.34
C GLN A 418 11.86 3.71 -23.83
N MET A 419 10.76 4.13 -23.20
CA MET A 419 10.52 3.90 -21.77
C MET A 419 10.37 2.41 -21.47
N SER A 420 9.61 1.67 -22.29
CA SER A 420 9.48 0.21 -22.17
C SER A 420 10.83 -0.49 -22.30
N GLU A 421 11.64 -0.14 -23.30
CA GLU A 421 12.96 -0.74 -23.49
C GLU A 421 13.90 -0.48 -22.31
N GLN A 422 13.92 0.75 -21.79
CA GLN A 422 14.73 1.11 -20.62
C GLN A 422 14.30 0.35 -19.37
N PHE A 423 12.98 0.24 -19.13
CA PHE A 423 12.47 -0.49 -17.98
C PHE A 423 12.76 -1.98 -18.08
N GLN A 424 12.55 -2.58 -19.25
CA GLN A 424 12.83 -4.00 -19.48
C GLN A 424 14.32 -4.30 -19.33
N THR A 425 15.20 -3.43 -19.85
CA THR A 425 16.65 -3.56 -19.67
C THR A 425 17.02 -3.53 -18.18
N LEU A 426 16.46 -2.59 -17.41
CA LEU A 426 16.69 -2.52 -15.97
C LEU A 426 16.18 -3.78 -15.25
N ALA A 427 14.99 -4.26 -15.60
CA ALA A 427 14.42 -5.47 -15.03
C ALA A 427 15.29 -6.71 -15.34
N ASP A 428 15.82 -6.82 -16.56
CA ASP A 428 16.73 -7.88 -16.98
C ASP A 428 18.08 -7.80 -16.27
N GLU A 429 18.61 -6.59 -16.07
CA GLU A 429 19.85 -6.37 -15.31
C GLU A 429 19.70 -6.78 -13.85
N ILE A 430 18.61 -6.35 -13.20
CA ILE A 430 18.29 -6.74 -11.81
C ILE A 430 18.11 -8.25 -11.73
N THR A 431 17.33 -8.83 -12.65
CA THR A 431 17.11 -10.28 -12.76
C THR A 431 18.42 -11.04 -12.89
N ARG A 432 19.31 -10.61 -13.79
CA ARG A 432 20.61 -11.23 -14.01
C ARG A 432 21.46 -11.15 -12.73
N LYS A 433 21.52 -9.98 -12.09
CA LYS A 433 22.28 -9.78 -10.85
C LYS A 433 21.78 -10.66 -9.72
N ILE A 434 20.46 -10.78 -9.56
CA ILE A 434 19.85 -11.70 -8.61
C ILE A 434 20.24 -13.15 -8.92
N ASN A 435 20.15 -13.59 -10.18
CA ASN A 435 20.53 -14.95 -10.57
C ASN A 435 22.02 -15.26 -10.36
N GLU A 436 22.90 -14.27 -10.59
CA GLU A 436 24.34 -14.37 -10.29
C GLU A 436 24.57 -14.60 -8.78
N MET A 437 23.89 -13.85 -7.92
CA MET A 437 23.98 -14.01 -6.46
C MET A 437 23.45 -15.37 -5.99
N VAL A 438 22.27 -15.76 -6.46
CA VAL A 438 21.66 -17.07 -6.16
C VAL A 438 22.57 -18.23 -6.57
N THR A 439 23.22 -18.15 -7.74
CA THR A 439 24.11 -19.21 -8.25
C THR A 439 25.41 -19.28 -7.45
N SER A 440 26.04 -18.14 -7.20
CA SER A 440 27.27 -18.03 -6.40
C SER A 440 27.06 -18.60 -4.99
N ASP A 441 25.93 -18.29 -4.36
CA ASP A 441 25.65 -18.74 -3.00
C ASP A 441 25.28 -20.22 -2.93
N LYS A 442 24.63 -20.76 -3.97
CA LYS A 442 24.42 -22.21 -4.12
C LYS A 442 25.76 -22.96 -4.20
N GLU A 443 26.72 -22.44 -4.96
CA GLU A 443 28.06 -23.04 -5.05
C GLU A 443 28.81 -22.96 -3.72
N LEU A 444 28.70 -21.85 -2.99
CA LEU A 444 29.30 -21.69 -1.67
C LEU A 444 28.69 -22.65 -0.62
N ALA A 445 27.36 -22.79 -0.62
CA ALA A 445 26.65 -23.69 0.27
C ALA A 445 27.07 -25.16 0.04
N ASN A 446 27.19 -25.58 -1.22
CA ASN A 446 27.66 -26.91 -1.58
C ASN A 446 29.13 -27.14 -1.16
N GLN A 447 29.98 -26.11 -1.21
CA GLN A 447 31.39 -26.19 -0.79
C GLN A 447 31.58 -26.27 0.73
N LEU A 448 30.75 -25.56 1.51
CA LEU A 448 30.89 -25.48 2.97
C LEU A 448 30.16 -26.59 3.73
N PHE A 449 29.07 -27.12 3.18
CA PHE A 449 28.17 -28.05 3.90
C PHE A 449 27.94 -29.39 3.20
N GLY A 450 28.47 -29.59 1.98
CA GLY A 450 28.44 -30.89 1.30
C GLY A 450 27.03 -31.44 1.04
N VAL A 451 26.07 -30.57 0.73
CA VAL A 451 24.73 -30.95 0.21
C VAL A 451 24.69 -30.74 -1.30
#